data_AF-A0A9Q0UZ85-F1
#
_entry.id   AF-A0A9Q0UZ85-F1
#
_cell.length_a   1.000
_cell.length_b   1.000
_cell.length_c   1.000
_cell.angle_alpha   90.00
_cell.angle_beta   90.00
_cell.angle_gamma   90.00
#
_symmetry.space_group_name_H-M   'P 1'
#
loop_
_entity.id
_entity.type
_entity.pdbx_description
1 polymer ?
#
loop_
_entity_poly.entity_id
_entity_poly.type
_entity_poly.pdbx_seq_one_letter_code
_entity_poly.pdbx_strand_id
1 'polypeptide(L)'
;MKNLKNPARSLLYRSPSTIFLLLLFVNTVKGSSFTIQEATIQEFQQAFAQNKLTSKQLVNFYLDRIQELNPLLHSVLEVNPDALEQAGKADEERERNKGKRFLGDLHGIPVLLKDSIGTRDKLNTTCGSYALVGSEVARDAHVVEKLRNTGAVILGKASLSEWYNCRSFDIPDGWCARGGLAKVSFFLY
;
A
#
# COMPACT_ATOMS: atom_id res chain seq x y z
N MET A 1 -0.20 7.73 87.71
CA MET A 1 0.57 6.58 88.22
C MET A 1 1.58 6.16 87.16
N LYS A 2 2.85 6.57 87.29
CA LYS A 2 4.07 5.73 87.32
C LYS A 2 4.00 4.54 86.34
N ASN A 3 4.81 4.51 85.28
CA ASN A 3 6.21 4.09 85.44
C ASN A 3 7.17 4.67 84.37
N LEU A 4 8.28 5.19 84.86
CA LEU A 4 9.50 5.58 84.15
C LEU A 4 10.47 4.39 84.14
N LYS A 5 11.23 4.20 83.05
CA LYS A 5 12.72 4.16 82.98
C LYS A 5 13.18 3.46 81.69
N ASN A 6 13.75 4.14 80.68
CA ASN A 6 15.09 4.75 80.54
C ASN A 6 16.06 3.86 79.72
N PRO A 7 17.20 4.36 79.19
CA PRO A 7 17.45 4.48 77.75
C PRO A 7 18.81 3.85 77.32
N ALA A 8 19.18 3.86 76.04
CA ALA A 8 20.59 4.00 75.60
C ALA A 8 20.78 3.98 74.07
N ARG A 9 21.35 5.09 73.59
CA ARG A 9 22.48 5.21 72.63
C ARG A 9 22.37 4.66 71.20
N SER A 10 22.17 5.61 70.30
CA SER A 10 22.95 5.89 69.08
C SER A 10 24.27 5.13 68.87
N LEU A 11 24.51 4.64 67.64
CA LEU A 11 25.53 5.11 66.69
C LEU A 11 25.73 4.09 65.55
N LEU A 12 25.54 4.59 64.32
CA LEU A 12 26.36 4.37 63.12
C LEU A 12 26.71 2.92 62.71
N TYR A 13 26.26 2.51 61.52
CA TYR A 13 27.18 2.37 60.38
C TYR A 13 26.42 2.31 59.04
N ARG A 14 26.80 3.21 58.12
CA ARG A 14 26.46 3.20 56.69
C ARG A 14 27.21 2.06 55.98
N SER A 15 26.57 1.39 55.02
CA SER A 15 27.05 1.15 53.63
C SER A 15 26.12 0.13 52.92
N PRO A 16 26.25 -0.13 51.60
CA PRO A 16 26.38 0.82 50.51
C PRO A 16 25.39 0.53 49.35
N SER A 17 24.98 1.60 48.66
CA SER A 17 24.88 1.68 47.19
C SER A 17 24.38 0.46 46.41
N THR A 18 23.07 0.26 46.35
CA THR A 18 22.44 -0.55 45.30
C THR A 18 22.46 0.24 43.98
N ILE A 19 23.53 0.07 43.22
CA ILE A 19 23.59 0.49 41.81
C ILE A 19 22.74 -0.51 41.03
N PHE A 20 21.53 -0.11 40.66
CA PHE A 20 20.67 -0.87 39.75
C PHE A 20 21.11 -0.55 38.31
N LEU A 21 22.00 -1.37 37.75
CA LEU A 21 22.45 -1.26 36.37
C LEU A 21 21.34 -1.77 35.44
N LEU A 22 20.49 -0.88 34.96
CA LEU A 22 19.52 -1.18 33.90
C LEU A 22 20.29 -1.27 32.57
N LEU A 23 20.66 -2.49 32.17
CA LEU A 23 21.14 -2.79 30.82
C LEU A 23 19.98 -2.57 29.85
N LEU A 24 19.85 -1.34 29.34
CA LEU A 24 19.09 -1.07 28.13
C LEU A 24 19.77 -1.82 26.99
N PHE A 25 19.19 -2.97 26.61
CA PHE A 25 19.40 -3.51 25.27
C PHE A 25 18.84 -2.48 24.29
N VAL A 26 19.70 -1.56 23.84
CA VAL A 26 19.49 -0.86 22.58
C VAL A 26 19.64 -1.92 21.51
N ASN A 27 18.53 -2.56 21.16
CA ASN A 27 18.44 -3.25 19.89
C ASN A 27 18.57 -2.18 18.81
N THR A 28 19.80 -1.90 18.40
CA THR A 28 20.07 -1.16 17.19
C THR A 28 19.59 -2.03 16.04
N VAL A 29 18.31 -1.93 15.70
CA VAL A 29 17.78 -2.46 14.44
C VAL A 29 18.42 -1.63 13.34
N LYS A 30 19.56 -2.10 12.81
CA LYS A 30 20.06 -1.67 11.50
C LYS A 30 19.11 -2.25 10.45
N GLY A 31 18.02 -1.55 10.18
CA GLY A 31 17.15 -1.81 9.05
C GLY A 31 16.85 -0.49 8.38
N SER A 32 17.34 -0.28 7.16
CA SER A 32 16.91 0.89 6.38
C SER A 32 15.41 0.74 6.16
N SER A 33 14.59 1.55 6.81
CA SER A 33 13.20 1.72 6.42
C SER A 33 13.20 2.22 4.98
N PHE A 34 12.76 1.40 4.03
CA PHE A 34 12.55 1.85 2.66
C PHE A 34 11.31 2.73 2.65
N THR A 35 11.44 3.98 2.18
CA THR A 35 10.32 4.92 2.06
C THR A 35 9.60 4.66 0.73
N ILE A 36 8.30 4.37 0.79
CA ILE A 36 7.50 4.08 -0.41
C ILE A 36 7.04 5.37 -1.11
N GLN A 37 6.73 6.43 -0.36
CA GLN A 37 6.31 7.70 -0.96
C GLN A 37 7.40 8.26 -1.87
N GLU A 38 6.99 8.71 -3.07
CA GLU A 38 7.86 9.29 -4.11
C GLU A 38 9.01 8.39 -4.61
N ALA A 39 9.04 7.11 -4.21
CA ALA A 39 10.01 6.16 -4.73
C ALA A 39 9.72 5.82 -6.20
N THR A 40 10.78 5.78 -6.99
CA THR A 40 10.73 5.43 -8.40
C THR A 40 10.60 3.92 -8.60
N ILE A 41 10.17 3.50 -9.80
CA ILE A 41 10.13 2.07 -10.19
C ILE A 41 11.51 1.42 -10.03
N GLN A 42 12.59 2.13 -10.38
CA GLN A 42 13.95 1.62 -10.24
C GLN A 42 14.32 1.38 -8.78
N GLU A 43 13.96 2.29 -7.87
CA GLU A 43 14.18 2.12 -6.43
C GLU A 43 13.35 0.96 -5.85
N PHE A 44 12.10 0.78 -6.30
CA PHE A 44 11.32 -0.40 -5.92
C PHE A 44 11.98 -1.70 -6.39
N GLN A 45 12.43 -1.77 -7.65
CA GLN A 45 13.12 -2.96 -8.16
C GLN A 45 14.42 -3.24 -7.39
N GLN A 46 15.17 -2.21 -7.02
CA GLN A 46 16.36 -2.36 -6.17
C GLN A 46 15.99 -2.83 -4.75
N ALA A 47 14.94 -2.27 -4.15
CA ALA A 47 14.47 -2.67 -2.82
C ALA A 47 13.99 -4.13 -2.81
N PHE A 48 13.32 -4.57 -3.87
CA PHE A 48 12.95 -5.96 -4.09
C PHE A 48 14.18 -6.87 -4.19
N ALA A 49 15.16 -6.51 -5.02
CA ALA A 49 16.40 -7.29 -5.17
C ALA A 49 17.23 -7.38 -3.87
N GLN A 50 17.14 -6.37 -3.00
CA GLN A 50 17.82 -6.30 -1.72
C GLN A 50 17.00 -6.91 -0.56
N ASN A 51 15.83 -7.49 -0.84
CA ASN A 51 14.88 -8.01 0.16
C ASN A 51 14.48 -6.98 1.24
N LYS A 52 14.51 -5.68 0.88
CA LYS A 52 14.07 -4.58 1.76
C LYS A 52 12.57 -4.34 1.67
N LEU A 53 11.96 -4.76 0.57
CA LEU A 53 10.55 -4.65 0.28
C LEU A 53 10.13 -5.87 -0.55
N THR A 54 8.88 -6.28 -0.43
CA THR A 54 8.25 -7.30 -1.29
C THR A 54 7.09 -6.67 -2.06
N SER A 55 6.69 -7.27 -3.17
CA SER A 55 5.54 -6.82 -3.95
C SER A 55 4.26 -6.89 -3.12
N LYS A 56 4.09 -7.92 -2.28
CA LYS A 56 2.97 -7.98 -1.33
C LYS A 56 2.96 -6.83 -0.34
N GLN A 57 4.11 -6.45 0.23
CA GLN A 57 4.20 -5.30 1.13
C GLN A 57 3.86 -3.99 0.42
N LEU A 58 4.33 -3.81 -0.81
CA LEU A 58 4.01 -2.63 -1.63
C LEU A 58 2.51 -2.56 -1.95
N VAL A 59 1.89 -3.68 -2.34
CA VAL A 59 0.45 -3.75 -2.59
C VAL A 59 -0.36 -3.46 -1.33
N ASN A 60 -0.03 -4.09 -0.20
CA ASN A 60 -0.70 -3.80 1.08
C ASN A 60 -0.63 -2.31 1.44
N PHE A 61 0.55 -1.69 1.29
CA PHE A 61 0.71 -0.26 1.56
C PHE A 61 -0.26 0.59 0.74
N TYR A 62 -0.42 0.31 -0.57
CA TYR A 62 -1.35 1.06 -1.40
C TYR A 62 -2.82 0.71 -1.13
N LEU A 63 -3.14 -0.53 -0.77
CA LEU A 63 -4.50 -0.90 -0.36
C LEU A 63 -4.91 -0.15 0.92
N ASP A 64 -4.02 -0.07 1.91
CA ASP A 64 -4.26 0.68 3.15
C ASP A 64 -4.49 2.17 2.85
N ARG A 65 -3.69 2.76 1.95
CA ARG A 65 -3.86 4.15 1.51
C ARG A 65 -5.16 4.38 0.74
N ILE A 66 -5.57 3.44 -0.12
CA ILE A 66 -6.87 3.51 -0.81
C ILE A 66 -7.98 3.45 0.23
N GLN A 67 -7.92 2.54 1.20
CA GLN A 67 -8.94 2.42 2.24
C GLN A 67 -9.09 3.71 3.06
N GLU A 68 -7.99 4.37 3.39
CA GLU A 68 -7.99 5.60 4.17
C GLU A 68 -8.43 6.83 3.36
N LEU A 69 -7.90 7.02 2.15
CA LEU A 69 -8.03 8.28 1.41
C LEU A 69 -9.16 8.26 0.37
N ASN A 70 -9.50 7.09 -0.18
CA ASN A 70 -10.50 7.00 -1.25
C ASN A 70 -11.92 7.41 -0.82
N PRO A 71 -12.36 7.24 0.45
CA PRO A 71 -13.63 7.83 0.91
C PRO A 71 -13.71 9.36 0.75
N LEU A 72 -12.56 10.04 0.70
CA LEU A 72 -12.47 11.49 0.49
C LEU A 72 -12.22 11.84 -0.98
N LEU A 73 -11.35 11.06 -1.64
CA LEU A 73 -10.83 11.36 -2.98
C LEU A 73 -11.67 10.78 -4.13
N HIS A 74 -12.43 9.70 -3.91
CA HIS A 74 -13.22 8.99 -4.92
C HIS A 74 -12.44 8.68 -6.21
N SER A 75 -11.14 8.38 -6.08
CA SER A 75 -10.20 8.20 -7.18
C SER A 75 -10.09 6.76 -7.67
N VAL A 76 -10.49 5.78 -6.85
CA VAL A 76 -10.50 4.34 -7.18
C VAL A 76 -11.94 3.84 -7.12
N LEU A 77 -12.44 3.28 -8.22
CA LEU A 77 -13.79 2.73 -8.30
C LEU A 77 -13.87 1.29 -7.77
N GLU A 78 -12.82 0.51 -7.98
CA GLU A 78 -12.79 -0.91 -7.63
C GLU A 78 -11.36 -1.37 -7.41
N VAL A 79 -11.14 -2.16 -6.36
CA VAL A 79 -9.86 -2.83 -6.10
C VAL A 79 -9.93 -4.25 -6.64
N ASN A 80 -8.86 -4.74 -7.26
CA ASN A 80 -8.79 -6.12 -7.73
C ASN A 80 -8.70 -7.07 -6.53
N PRO A 81 -9.66 -7.98 -6.32
CA PRO A 81 -9.60 -8.93 -5.21
C PRO A 81 -8.38 -9.86 -5.29
N ASP A 82 -7.84 -10.07 -6.49
CA ASP A 82 -6.71 -10.97 -6.73
C ASP A 82 -5.35 -10.24 -6.67
N ALA A 83 -5.31 -8.92 -6.38
CA ALA A 83 -4.07 -8.12 -6.39
C ALA A 83 -2.98 -8.66 -5.45
N LEU A 84 -3.35 -9.09 -4.24
CA LEU A 84 -2.39 -9.66 -3.27
C LEU A 84 -1.90 -11.05 -3.70
N GLU A 85 -2.74 -11.83 -4.37
CA GLU A 85 -2.33 -13.11 -4.95
C GLU A 85 -1.35 -12.89 -6.09
N GLN A 86 -1.64 -11.96 -7.00
CA GLN A 86 -0.75 -11.56 -8.11
C GLN A 86 0.61 -11.09 -7.58
N ALA A 87 0.63 -10.26 -6.53
CA ALA A 87 1.86 -9.80 -5.90
C ALA A 87 2.66 -10.94 -5.26
N GLY A 88 1.98 -11.88 -4.60
CA GLY A 88 2.63 -13.07 -4.02
C GLY A 88 3.29 -13.93 -5.09
N LYS A 89 2.62 -14.15 -6.23
CA LYS A 89 3.21 -14.87 -7.38
C LYS A 89 4.44 -14.14 -7.92
N ALA A 90 4.39 -12.81 -8.02
CA ALA A 90 5.54 -12.02 -8.46
C ALA A 90 6.75 -12.18 -7.51
N ASP A 91 6.53 -12.17 -6.20
CA ASP A 91 7.56 -12.43 -5.19
C ASP A 91 8.13 -13.85 -5.32
N GLU A 92 7.28 -14.88 -5.45
CA GLU A 92 7.71 -16.28 -5.65
C GLU A 92 8.51 -16.49 -6.94
N GLU A 93 8.13 -15.82 -8.03
CA GLU A 93 8.87 -15.85 -9.28
C GLU A 93 10.25 -15.20 -9.15
N ARG A 94 10.34 -14.09 -8.41
CA ARG A 94 11.62 -13.42 -8.13
C ARG A 94 12.55 -14.34 -7.35
N GLU A 95 12.04 -14.98 -6.29
CA GLU A 95 12.79 -15.93 -5.46
C GLU A 95 13.25 -17.16 -6.24
N ARG A 96 12.38 -17.74 -7.08
CA ARG A 96 12.75 -18.88 -7.94
C ARG A 96 13.79 -18.51 -8.99
N ASN A 97 13.71 -17.28 -9.50
CA ASN A 97 14.61 -16.82 -10.55
C ASN A 97 16.01 -16.51 -10.04
N LYS A 98 16.19 -16.03 -8.79
CA LYS A 98 17.48 -15.62 -8.21
C LYS A 98 18.33 -14.74 -9.14
N GLY A 99 17.69 -13.89 -9.94
CA GLY A 99 18.35 -12.99 -10.89
C GLY A 99 18.88 -13.65 -12.18
N LYS A 100 18.53 -14.91 -12.46
CA LYS A 100 18.97 -15.63 -13.67
C LYS A 100 18.33 -15.14 -14.97
N ARG A 101 17.15 -14.51 -14.90
CA ARG A 101 16.40 -14.00 -16.06
C ARG A 101 15.84 -12.63 -15.72
N PHE A 102 15.83 -11.74 -16.71
CA PHE A 102 15.08 -10.50 -16.60
C PHE A 102 13.57 -10.79 -16.54
N LEU A 103 12.90 -10.32 -15.48
CA LEU A 103 11.46 -10.55 -15.26
C LEU A 103 10.58 -9.40 -15.78
N GLY A 104 11.18 -8.28 -16.21
CA GLY A 104 10.47 -7.07 -16.63
C GLY A 104 10.62 -5.92 -15.64
N ASP A 105 10.63 -4.69 -16.14
CA ASP A 105 10.83 -3.49 -15.32
C ASP A 105 9.67 -3.23 -14.34
N LEU A 106 8.48 -3.76 -14.64
CA LEU A 106 7.28 -3.63 -13.81
C LEU A 106 7.01 -4.87 -12.97
N HIS A 107 7.95 -5.83 -12.89
CA HIS A 107 7.70 -7.10 -12.22
C HIS A 107 7.38 -6.90 -10.73
N GLY A 108 6.13 -7.19 -10.37
CA GLY A 108 5.60 -7.01 -9.03
C GLY A 108 5.25 -5.57 -8.63
N ILE A 109 5.21 -4.64 -9.58
CA ILE A 109 4.82 -3.24 -9.37
C ILE A 109 3.29 -3.11 -9.54
N PRO A 110 2.55 -2.55 -8.56
CA PRO A 110 1.12 -2.32 -8.70
C PRO A 110 0.80 -1.17 -9.65
N VAL A 111 -0.21 -1.37 -10.49
CA VAL A 111 -0.73 -0.36 -11.43
C VAL A 111 -2.25 -0.27 -11.36
N LEU A 112 -2.78 0.95 -11.44
CA LEU A 112 -4.22 1.18 -11.62
C LEU A 112 -4.55 1.35 -13.10
N LEU A 113 -5.65 0.74 -13.53
CA LEU A 113 -6.17 0.89 -14.89
C LEU A 113 -7.30 1.91 -14.87
N LYS A 114 -7.39 2.80 -15.86
CA LYS A 114 -8.60 3.61 -16.03
C LYS A 114 -9.82 2.69 -16.22
N ASP A 115 -10.98 3.03 -15.66
CA ASP A 115 -12.15 2.14 -15.68
C ASP A 115 -12.66 1.80 -17.10
N SER A 116 -12.28 2.57 -18.10
CA SER A 116 -12.54 2.30 -19.52
C SER A 116 -11.63 1.25 -20.18
N ILE A 117 -10.55 0.82 -19.51
CA ILE A 117 -9.59 -0.15 -20.04
C ILE A 117 -10.04 -1.57 -19.69
N GLY A 118 -10.50 -2.33 -20.68
CA GLY A 118 -10.99 -3.70 -20.48
C GLY A 118 -9.94 -4.65 -19.89
N THR A 119 -10.34 -5.42 -18.88
CA THR A 119 -9.58 -6.58 -18.39
C THR A 119 -10.49 -7.73 -17.96
N ARG A 120 -10.05 -8.98 -18.15
CA ARG A 120 -10.70 -10.20 -17.71
C ARG A 120 -10.49 -10.53 -16.23
N ASP A 121 -9.85 -9.64 -15.46
CA ASP A 121 -9.87 -9.73 -14.00
C ASP A 121 -11.32 -9.70 -13.47
N LYS A 122 -11.51 -10.04 -12.19
CA LYS A 122 -12.78 -9.90 -11.47
C LYS A 122 -13.05 -8.42 -11.15
N LEU A 123 -13.15 -7.60 -12.19
CA LEU A 123 -13.29 -6.15 -12.17
C LEU A 123 -14.31 -5.73 -13.23
N ASN A 124 -15.07 -4.67 -12.94
CA ASN A 124 -15.94 -4.08 -13.94
C ASN A 124 -15.16 -3.15 -14.88
N THR A 125 -15.60 -3.02 -16.13
CA THR A 125 -15.10 -2.01 -17.08
C THR A 125 -16.28 -1.16 -17.54
N THR A 126 -16.52 -0.04 -16.86
CA THR A 126 -17.83 0.65 -16.94
C THR A 126 -17.82 2.01 -17.62
N CYS A 127 -16.64 2.55 -17.94
CA CYS A 127 -16.48 3.96 -18.33
C CYS A 127 -17.16 4.93 -17.34
N GLY A 128 -17.23 4.55 -16.06
CA GLY A 128 -17.90 5.29 -14.99
C GLY A 128 -19.43 5.16 -14.94
N SER A 129 -20.03 4.34 -15.81
CA SER A 129 -21.48 4.28 -16.02
C SER A 129 -22.14 3.02 -15.44
N TYR A 130 -23.26 3.18 -14.74
CA TYR A 130 -24.04 2.04 -14.23
C TYR A 130 -24.55 1.11 -15.33
N ALA A 131 -24.70 1.60 -16.57
CA ALA A 131 -25.18 0.81 -17.69
C ALA A 131 -24.28 -0.39 -18.05
N LEU A 132 -23.00 -0.34 -17.67
CA LEU A 132 -22.01 -1.37 -17.97
C LEU A 132 -21.60 -2.20 -16.75
N VAL A 133 -22.22 -1.98 -15.58
CA VAL A 133 -21.96 -2.82 -14.40
C VAL A 133 -22.41 -4.25 -14.68
N GLY A 134 -21.52 -5.23 -14.42
CA GLY A 134 -21.74 -6.63 -14.75
C GLY A 134 -21.50 -6.99 -16.22
N SER A 135 -21.11 -6.05 -17.07
CA SER A 135 -20.70 -6.35 -18.45
C SER A 135 -19.37 -7.10 -18.46
N GLU A 136 -19.32 -8.21 -19.21
CA GLU A 136 -18.11 -9.00 -19.38
C GLU A 136 -17.33 -8.53 -20.60
N VAL A 137 -16.03 -8.30 -20.42
CA VAL A 137 -15.13 -8.02 -21.54
C VAL A 137 -14.65 -9.32 -22.18
N ALA A 138 -14.65 -9.39 -23.51
CA ALA A 138 -14.25 -10.60 -24.22
C ALA A 138 -12.76 -10.95 -24.05
N ARG A 139 -11.91 -9.93 -23.88
CA ARG A 139 -10.45 -10.05 -23.74
C ARG A 139 -9.86 -8.89 -22.94
N ASP A 140 -8.64 -9.09 -22.47
CA ASP A 140 -7.82 -7.98 -21.97
C ASP A 140 -7.59 -6.97 -23.10
N ALA A 141 -7.58 -5.69 -22.75
CA ALA A 141 -7.06 -4.68 -23.65
C ALA A 141 -5.57 -4.95 -23.89
N HIS A 142 -5.09 -4.64 -25.09
CA HIS A 142 -3.70 -4.95 -25.47
C HIS A 142 -2.65 -4.30 -24.55
N VAL A 143 -2.97 -3.14 -23.95
CA VAL A 143 -2.11 -2.51 -22.94
C VAL A 143 -2.02 -3.34 -21.65
N VAL A 144 -3.11 -3.98 -21.24
CA VAL A 144 -3.14 -4.85 -20.05
C VAL A 144 -2.31 -6.11 -20.31
N GLU A 145 -2.41 -6.70 -21.51
CA GLU A 145 -1.55 -7.83 -21.90
C GLU A 145 -0.06 -7.46 -21.79
N LYS A 146 0.33 -6.27 -22.26
CA LYS A 146 1.71 -5.78 -22.13
C LYS A 146 2.14 -5.56 -20.68
N LEU A 147 1.27 -5.02 -19.84
CA LEU A 147 1.53 -4.86 -18.40
C LEU A 147 1.74 -6.22 -17.73
N ARG A 148 0.90 -7.21 -18.03
CA ARG A 148 1.05 -8.57 -17.50
C ARG A 148 2.35 -9.24 -17.97
N ASN A 149 2.71 -9.06 -19.23
CA ASN A 149 3.96 -9.61 -19.79
C ASN A 149 5.22 -9.02 -19.15
N THR A 150 5.12 -7.85 -18.53
CA THR A 150 6.21 -7.24 -17.74
C THR A 150 6.10 -7.54 -16.24
N GLY A 151 5.15 -8.38 -15.83
CA GLY A 151 4.95 -8.83 -14.46
C GLY A 151 4.24 -7.82 -13.55
N ALA A 152 3.59 -6.79 -14.11
CA ALA A 152 2.85 -5.81 -13.32
C ALA A 152 1.65 -6.44 -12.58
N VAL A 153 1.35 -5.91 -11.40
CA VAL A 153 0.18 -6.31 -10.60
C VAL A 153 -0.96 -5.33 -10.88
N ILE A 154 -2.10 -5.84 -11.35
CA ILE A 154 -3.26 -4.98 -11.61
C ILE A 154 -3.98 -4.71 -10.29
N LEU A 155 -3.79 -3.52 -9.73
CA LEU A 155 -4.31 -3.13 -8.42
C LEU A 155 -5.83 -2.90 -8.43
N GLY A 156 -6.38 -2.43 -9.55
CA GLY A 156 -7.79 -2.07 -9.64
C GLY A 156 -8.09 -1.05 -10.74
N LYS A 157 -9.23 -0.37 -10.58
CA LYS A 157 -9.82 0.55 -11.55
C LYS A 157 -9.89 1.97 -11.00
N ALA A 158 -9.25 2.90 -11.68
CA ALA A 158 -9.29 4.33 -11.38
C ALA A 158 -10.54 4.99 -11.96
N SER A 159 -11.04 6.01 -11.23
CA SER A 159 -12.15 6.86 -11.62
C SER A 159 -11.82 7.72 -12.86
N LEU A 160 -12.86 8.27 -13.48
CA LEU A 160 -12.80 9.09 -14.68
C LEU A 160 -14.07 9.94 -14.82
N SER A 161 -14.01 10.98 -15.65
CA SER A 161 -15.22 11.62 -16.19
C SER A 161 -16.03 10.59 -16.99
N GLU A 162 -17.32 10.44 -16.67
CA GLU A 162 -18.20 9.46 -17.32
C GLU A 162 -18.14 9.61 -18.84
N TRP A 163 -17.97 8.48 -19.55
CA TRP A 163 -17.86 8.47 -21.02
C TRP A 163 -16.82 9.45 -21.59
N TYR A 164 -15.71 9.68 -20.88
CA TYR A 164 -14.68 10.65 -21.29
C TYR A 164 -15.21 12.08 -21.45
N ASN A 165 -16.21 12.46 -20.64
CA ASN A 165 -16.88 13.76 -20.74
C ASN A 165 -17.66 13.95 -22.07
N CYS A 166 -18.02 12.86 -22.76
CA CYS A 166 -18.86 12.88 -23.97
C CYS A 166 -20.35 12.63 -23.68
N ARG A 167 -20.78 12.74 -22.41
CA ARG A 167 -22.19 12.56 -22.01
C ARG A 167 -22.99 13.86 -21.98
N SER A 168 -22.42 14.92 -21.43
CA SER A 168 -23.02 16.26 -21.33
C SER A 168 -21.94 17.27 -21.01
N PHE A 169 -22.09 18.51 -21.48
CA PHE A 169 -21.18 19.62 -21.17
C PHE A 169 -21.38 20.21 -19.76
N ASP A 170 -22.50 19.88 -19.10
CA ASP A 170 -22.84 20.40 -17.76
C ASP A 170 -22.32 19.51 -16.62
N ILE A 171 -21.69 18.38 -16.94
CA ILE A 171 -21.14 17.46 -15.95
C ILE A 171 -19.70 17.90 -15.60
N PRO A 172 -19.36 18.05 -14.31
CA PRO A 172 -18.01 18.43 -13.92
C PRO A 172 -17.00 17.33 -14.23
N ASP A 173 -15.77 17.74 -14.57
CA ASP A 173 -14.67 16.80 -14.78
C ASP A 173 -14.37 15.95 -13.54
N GLY A 174 -14.05 14.68 -13.77
CA GLY A 174 -13.80 13.71 -12.70
C GLY A 174 -15.07 13.13 -12.07
N TRP A 175 -16.26 13.57 -12.49
CA TRP A 175 -17.52 12.95 -12.05
C TRP A 175 -17.92 11.77 -12.92
N CYS A 176 -18.36 10.70 -12.27
CA CYS A 176 -19.14 9.66 -12.93
C CYS A 176 -20.25 9.10 -12.02
N ALA A 177 -21.31 8.56 -12.61
CA ALA A 177 -22.45 8.06 -11.87
C ALA A 177 -22.06 6.96 -10.85
N ARG A 178 -21.12 6.09 -11.22
CA ARG A 178 -20.65 4.99 -10.36
C ARG A 178 -19.75 5.46 -9.21
N GLY A 179 -18.91 6.47 -9.45
CA GLY A 179 -17.85 6.89 -8.52
C GLY A 179 -18.10 8.18 -7.75
N GLY A 180 -19.08 8.99 -8.16
CA GLY A 180 -19.22 10.36 -7.70
C GLY A 180 -18.15 11.28 -8.28
N LEU A 181 -17.91 12.42 -7.62
CA LEU A 181 -16.91 13.41 -8.03
C LEU A 181 -15.54 13.07 -7.42
N ALA A 182 -14.57 12.70 -8.27
CA ALA A 182 -13.19 12.59 -7.85
C ALA A 182 -12.64 13.96 -7.45
N LYS A 183 -11.93 14.04 -6.32
CA LYS A 183 -11.36 15.29 -5.80
C LYS A 183 -9.86 15.38 -6.06
N VAL A 184 -9.39 16.60 -6.28
CA VAL A 184 -7.96 16.88 -6.40
C VAL A 184 -7.32 16.79 -5.01
N SER A 185 -6.27 15.98 -4.88
CA SER A 185 -5.60 15.67 -3.61
C SER A 185 -4.98 16.89 -2.92
N PHE A 186 -4.63 17.93 -3.68
CA PHE A 186 -4.03 19.15 -3.16
C PHE A 186 -4.89 19.87 -2.10
N PHE A 187 -6.22 19.75 -2.19
CA PHE A 187 -7.14 20.45 -1.29
C PHE A 187 -7.46 19.69 0.01
N LEU A 188 -6.74 18.60 0.31
CA LEU A 188 -6.91 17.81 1.54
C LEU A 188 -5.85 18.08 2.62
N TYR A 189 -4.89 18.98 2.36
CA TYR A 189 -3.83 19.38 3.30
C TYR A 189 -3.99 20.84 3.73
#